data_AF-A0AAW4FAV3-F1
#
_entry.id   AF-A0AAW4FAV3-F1
#
_cell.length_a   1.000
_cell.length_b   1.000
_cell.length_c   1.000
_cell.angle_alpha   90.00
_cell.angle_beta   90.00
_cell.angle_gamma   90.00
#
_symmetry.space_group_name_H-M   'P 1'
#
loop_
_entity.id
_entity.type
_entity.pdbx_description
1 polymer ?
#
loop_
_entity_poly.entity_id
_entity_poly.type
_entity_poly.pdbx_seq_one_letter_code
_entity_poly.pdbx_strand_id
1 'polypeptide(L)'
;MTPAERARQIDQQEFAAECKAARDRAFAYVKQCRKLEKDSVGSWIAEERTVVNKVNQLQISDRAHRHTVNGQTRTLIEWASIVGITPQALLHRRRKLGSMAAAIAFQPTGRWAKPAPGVVSNLPTSKGTGAGSTAQESPEITFSEMDENA
;
A
#
# COMPACT_ATOMS: atom_id res chain seq x y z
N MET A 1 49.36 -36.88 42.66
CA MET A 1 48.12 -36.08 42.67
C MET A 1 47.50 -36.19 44.04
N THR A 2 47.28 -35.07 44.72
CA THR A 2 46.65 -35.06 46.04
C THR A 2 45.13 -35.17 45.92
N PRO A 3 44.41 -35.66 46.95
CA PRO A 3 42.95 -35.65 46.95
C PRO A 3 42.34 -34.28 46.69
N ALA A 4 42.98 -33.21 47.19
CA ALA A 4 42.55 -31.82 46.97
C ALA A 4 42.72 -31.37 45.50
N GLU A 5 43.81 -31.77 44.84
CA GLU A 5 44.00 -31.51 43.40
C GLU A 5 42.95 -32.24 42.56
N ARG A 6 42.60 -33.47 42.94
CA ARG A 6 41.58 -34.26 42.23
C ARG A 6 40.20 -33.60 42.32
N ALA A 7 39.83 -33.09 43.49
CA ALA A 7 38.57 -32.36 43.67
C ALA A 7 38.52 -31.10 42.78
N ARG A 8 39.58 -30.28 42.78
CA ARG A 8 39.66 -29.09 41.91
C ARG A 8 39.56 -29.42 40.42
N GLN A 9 40.17 -30.53 40.00
CA GLN A 9 40.09 -30.96 38.60
C GLN A 9 38.66 -31.38 38.22
N ILE A 10 37.95 -32.06 39.12
CA ILE A 10 36.54 -32.45 38.91
C ILE A 10 35.68 -31.18 38.79
N ASP A 11 35.78 -30.24 39.73
CA ASP A 11 35.03 -28.98 39.69
C ASP A 11 35.27 -28.21 38.39
N GLN A 12 36.52 -28.15 37.93
CA GLN A 12 36.86 -27.47 36.68
C GLN A 12 36.23 -28.16 35.46
N GLN A 13 36.21 -29.49 35.44
CA GLN A 13 35.60 -30.27 34.37
C GLN A 13 34.07 -30.11 34.36
N GLU A 14 33.43 -30.17 35.52
CA GLU A 14 31.99 -29.99 35.68
C GLU A 14 31.58 -28.59 35.23
N PHE A 15 32.27 -27.55 35.71
CA PHE A 15 32.00 -26.18 35.31
C PHE A 15 32.19 -25.96 33.80
N ALA A 16 33.25 -26.53 33.20
CA ALA A 16 33.48 -26.44 31.77
C ALA A 16 32.38 -27.14 30.96
N ALA A 17 31.90 -28.30 31.44
CA ALA A 17 30.81 -29.05 30.82
C ALA A 17 29.49 -28.26 30.88
N GLU A 18 29.15 -27.69 32.04
CA GLU A 18 27.96 -26.86 32.22
C GLU A 18 28.00 -25.60 31.34
N CYS A 19 29.13 -24.90 31.30
CA CYS A 19 29.32 -23.72 30.45
C CYS A 19 29.19 -24.06 28.96
N LYS A 20 29.67 -25.24 28.54
CA LYS A 20 29.47 -25.72 27.17
C LYS A 20 27.98 -25.99 26.91
N ALA A 21 27.31 -26.72 27.79
CA ALA A 21 25.89 -27.03 27.64
C ALA A 21 25.00 -25.77 27.65
N ALA A 22 25.34 -24.75 28.43
CA ALA A 22 24.66 -23.46 28.42
C ALA A 22 24.80 -22.74 27.08
N ARG A 23 26.01 -22.71 26.51
CA ARG A 23 26.27 -22.12 25.19
C ARG A 23 25.54 -22.87 24.08
N ASP A 24 25.58 -24.21 24.10
CA ASP A 24 24.91 -25.03 23.10
C ASP A 24 23.39 -24.81 23.12
N ARG A 25 22.79 -24.70 24.32
CA ARG A 25 21.37 -24.34 24.47
C ARG A 25 21.07 -22.95 23.92
N ALA A 26 21.90 -21.95 24.22
CA ALA A 26 21.73 -20.60 23.70
C ALA A 26 21.78 -20.57 22.16
N PHE A 27 22.74 -21.26 21.55
CA PHE A 27 22.83 -21.33 20.09
C PHE A 27 21.66 -22.08 19.46
N ALA A 28 21.20 -23.17 20.08
CA ALA A 28 20.01 -23.89 19.63
C ALA A 28 18.77 -22.99 19.63
N TYR A 29 18.57 -22.22 20.71
CA TYR A 29 17.48 -21.25 20.82
C TYR A 29 17.54 -20.18 19.72
N VAL A 30 18.70 -19.54 19.51
CA VAL A 30 18.87 -18.53 18.46
C VAL A 30 18.59 -19.11 17.06
N LYS A 31 19.02 -20.35 16.80
CA LYS A 31 18.75 -21.03 15.52
C LYS A 31 17.26 -21.29 15.34
N GLN A 32 16.55 -21.67 16.40
CA GLN A 32 15.10 -21.87 16.38
C GLN A 32 14.37 -20.55 16.11
N CYS A 33 14.71 -19.47 16.82
CA CYS A 33 14.13 -18.14 16.59
C CYS A 33 14.31 -17.68 15.14
N ARG A 34 15.53 -17.79 14.60
CA ARG A 34 15.80 -17.44 13.19
C ARG A 34 14.98 -18.26 12.20
N LYS A 35 14.72 -19.53 12.50
CA LYS A 35 13.88 -20.38 11.65
C LYS A 35 12.43 -19.91 11.68
N LEU A 36 11.88 -19.69 12.87
CA LEU A 36 10.50 -19.22 13.04
C LEU A 36 10.27 -17.86 12.36
N GLU A 37 11.24 -16.95 12.47
CA GLU A 37 11.18 -15.65 11.80
C GLU A 37 11.20 -15.80 10.27
N LYS A 38 12.09 -16.65 9.72
CA LYS A 38 12.10 -16.95 8.28
C LYS A 38 10.79 -17.54 7.80
N ASP A 39 10.21 -18.46 8.56
CA ASP A 39 8.94 -19.10 8.23
C ASP A 39 7.80 -18.06 8.27
N SER A 40 7.78 -17.18 9.27
CA SER A 40 6.81 -16.08 9.37
C SER A 40 6.93 -15.09 8.22
N VAL A 41 8.13 -14.59 7.92
CA VAL A 41 8.37 -13.69 6.78
C VAL A 41 8.02 -14.36 5.46
N GLY A 42 8.35 -15.65 5.31
CA GLY A 42 7.97 -16.44 4.14
C GLY A 42 6.46 -16.52 3.96
N SER A 43 5.72 -16.77 5.04
CA SER A 43 4.25 -16.80 5.01
C SER A 43 3.64 -15.46 4.65
N TRP A 44 4.16 -14.35 5.21
CA TRP A 44 3.69 -12.99 4.91
C TRP A 44 3.90 -12.62 3.43
N ILE A 45 5.09 -12.88 2.88
CA ILE A 45 5.38 -12.64 1.46
C ILE A 45 4.51 -13.52 0.56
N ALA A 46 4.27 -14.78 0.94
CA ALA A 46 3.41 -15.67 0.17
C ALA A 46 1.95 -15.18 0.19
N GLU A 47 1.46 -14.73 1.34
CA GLU A 47 0.10 -14.21 1.50
C GLU A 47 -0.12 -12.97 0.62
N GLU A 48 0.81 -12.01 0.61
CA GLU A 48 0.75 -10.84 -0.28
C GLU A 48 0.61 -11.22 -1.76
N ARG A 49 1.34 -12.25 -2.21
CA ARG A 49 1.22 -12.75 -3.59
C ARG A 49 -0.15 -13.36 -3.90
N THR A 50 -0.81 -13.99 -2.92
CA THR A 50 -2.14 -14.57 -3.15
C THR A 50 -3.23 -13.52 -3.29
N VAL A 51 -3.13 -12.40 -2.58
CA VAL A 51 -4.11 -11.31 -2.64
C VAL A 51 -4.11 -10.65 -4.02
N VAL A 52 -2.92 -10.34 -4.55
CA VAL A 52 -2.78 -9.73 -5.88
C VAL A 52 -3.35 -10.63 -6.98
N ASN A 53 -3.10 -11.94 -6.90
CA ASN A 53 -3.63 -12.90 -7.87
C ASN A 53 -5.16 -13.00 -7.85
N LYS A 54 -5.80 -12.97 -6.67
CA LYS A 54 -7.27 -12.99 -6.55
C LYS A 54 -7.91 -11.74 -7.15
N VAL A 55 -7.32 -10.56 -6.93
CA VAL A 55 -7.83 -9.30 -7.49
C VAL A 55 -7.79 -9.32 -9.02
N ASN A 56 -6.69 -9.82 -9.61
CA ASN A 56 -6.56 -9.93 -11.06
C ASN A 56 -7.56 -10.93 -11.67
N GLN A 57 -7.78 -12.07 -11.03
CA GLN A 57 -8.75 -13.07 -11.51
C GLN A 57 -10.20 -12.53 -11.50
N LEU A 58 -10.59 -11.78 -10.48
CA LEU A 58 -11.92 -11.16 -10.41
C LEU A 58 -12.12 -10.06 -11.46
N GLN A 59 -11.06 -9.37 -11.88
CA GLN A 59 -11.15 -8.37 -12.94
C GLN A 59 -11.29 -8.97 -14.35
N ILE A 60 -10.74 -10.16 -14.59
CA ILE A 60 -10.78 -10.82 -15.90
C ILE A 60 -12.18 -11.42 -16.17
N SER A 61 -12.81 -12.05 -15.18
CA SER A 61 -14.12 -12.70 -15.37
C SER A 61 -15.25 -11.70 -15.66
N ASP A 62 -15.22 -10.52 -15.04
CA ASP A 62 -16.25 -9.49 -15.24
C ASP A 62 -16.12 -8.80 -16.62
N ARG A 63 -14.95 -8.85 -17.26
CA ARG A 63 -14.74 -8.35 -18.63
C ARG A 63 -15.32 -9.27 -19.69
N ALA A 64 -15.30 -10.59 -19.45
CA ALA A 64 -15.86 -11.58 -20.37
C ALA A 64 -17.37 -11.75 -20.23
N HIS A 65 -17.96 -11.30 -19.12
CA HIS A 65 -19.38 -11.46 -18.86
C HIS A 65 -20.22 -10.57 -19.79
N ARG A 66 -21.16 -11.20 -20.51
CA ARG A 66 -22.09 -10.52 -21.42
C ARG A 66 -23.35 -10.13 -20.68
N HIS A 67 -23.80 -8.90 -20.88
CA HIS A 67 -24.99 -8.35 -20.27
C HIS A 67 -26.05 -8.05 -21.33
N THR A 68 -27.26 -8.57 -21.12
CA THR A 68 -28.41 -8.32 -21.99
C THR A 68 -29.25 -7.16 -21.44
N VAL A 69 -29.39 -6.10 -22.22
CA VAL A 69 -30.23 -4.93 -21.90
C VAL A 69 -31.00 -4.54 -23.16
N ASN A 70 -32.33 -4.39 -23.04
CA ASN A 70 -33.22 -4.07 -24.16
C ASN A 70 -33.06 -5.00 -25.38
N GLY A 71 -32.87 -6.30 -25.14
CA GLY A 71 -32.69 -7.31 -26.19
C GLY A 71 -31.30 -7.32 -26.86
N GLN A 72 -30.40 -6.41 -26.50
CA GLN A 72 -29.02 -6.42 -26.98
C GLN A 72 -28.10 -7.07 -25.95
N THR A 73 -27.30 -8.04 -26.38
CA THR A 73 -26.31 -8.72 -25.54
C THR A 73 -24.92 -8.21 -25.88
N ARG A 74 -24.30 -7.45 -24.98
CA ARG A 74 -22.97 -6.87 -25.17
C ARG A 74 -22.11 -7.03 -23.92
N THR A 75 -20.80 -6.95 -24.09
CA THR A 75 -19.83 -6.91 -22.99
C THR A 75 -19.89 -5.59 -22.24
N LEU A 76 -19.32 -5.55 -21.03
CA LEU A 76 -19.27 -4.34 -20.21
C LEU A 76 -18.49 -3.20 -20.90
N ILE A 77 -17.44 -3.52 -21.68
CA ILE A 77 -16.63 -2.53 -22.43
C ILE A 77 -17.46 -1.90 -23.55
N GLU A 78 -18.20 -2.71 -24.30
CA GLU A 78 -19.08 -2.24 -25.36
C GLU A 78 -20.19 -1.35 -24.79
N TRP A 79 -20.83 -1.75 -23.70
CA TRP A 79 -21.82 -0.91 -23.01
C TRP A 79 -21.22 0.41 -22.51
N ALA A 80 -20.03 0.37 -21.92
CA ALA A 80 -19.34 1.58 -21.46
C ALA A 80 -19.02 2.54 -22.62
N SER A 81 -18.65 1.99 -23.77
CA SER A 81 -18.37 2.77 -24.98
C SER A 81 -19.63 3.46 -25.53
N ILE A 82 -20.78 2.78 -25.51
CA ILE A 82 -22.07 3.35 -25.95
C ILE A 82 -22.51 4.50 -25.02
N VAL A 83 -22.32 4.33 -23.72
CA VAL A 83 -22.69 5.35 -22.71
C VAL A 83 -21.67 6.49 -22.63
N GLY A 84 -20.47 6.31 -23.18
CA GLY A 84 -19.40 7.31 -23.16
C GLY A 84 -18.69 7.44 -21.81
N ILE A 85 -18.60 6.34 -21.04
CA ILE A 85 -17.93 6.31 -19.74
C ILE A 85 -16.87 5.20 -19.68
N THR A 86 -16.01 5.23 -18.67
CA THR A 86 -15.04 4.15 -18.49
C THR A 86 -15.74 2.85 -18.02
N PRO A 87 -15.24 1.66 -18.42
CA PRO A 87 -15.77 0.38 -17.94
C PRO A 87 -15.86 0.31 -16.41
N GLN A 88 -14.85 0.82 -15.70
CA GLN A 88 -14.82 0.84 -14.24
C GLN A 88 -15.90 1.73 -13.63
N ALA A 89 -16.19 2.89 -14.24
CA ALA A 89 -17.30 3.74 -13.82
C ALA A 89 -18.66 3.05 -14.02
N LEU A 90 -18.85 2.35 -15.15
CA LEU A 90 -20.05 1.57 -15.41
C LEU A 90 -20.21 0.43 -14.39
N LEU A 91 -19.12 -0.28 -14.07
CA LEU A 91 -19.14 -1.34 -13.06
C LEU A 91 -19.49 -0.80 -11.67
N HIS A 92 -18.93 0.35 -11.28
CA HIS A 92 -19.28 0.99 -10.02
C HIS A 92 -20.77 1.37 -9.98
N ARG A 93 -21.32 1.92 -11.08
CA ARG A 93 -22.77 2.20 -11.21
C ARG A 93 -23.58 0.92 -11.06
N ARG A 94 -23.19 -0.17 -11.72
CA ARG A 94 -23.85 -1.49 -11.61
C ARG A 94 -23.91 -1.98 -10.16
N ARG A 95 -22.79 -1.89 -9.42
CA ARG A 95 -22.75 -2.29 -8.00
C ARG A 95 -23.64 -1.42 -7.12
N LYS A 96 -23.71 -0.12 -7.38
CA LYS A 96 -24.53 0.83 -6.61
C LYS A 96 -26.02 0.71 -6.91
N LEU A 97 -26.39 0.45 -8.16
CA LEU A 97 -27.77 0.44 -8.65
C LEU A 97 -28.36 -0.97 -8.80
N GLY A 98 -27.56 -2.01 -8.59
CA GLY A 98 -27.98 -3.42 -8.57
C GLY A 98 -28.15 -4.08 -9.94
N SER A 99 -28.29 -3.33 -11.04
CA SER A 99 -28.48 -3.92 -12.38
C SER A 99 -27.76 -3.16 -13.50
N MET A 100 -27.49 -3.85 -14.62
CA MET A 100 -26.85 -3.24 -15.80
C MET A 100 -27.80 -2.25 -16.51
N ALA A 101 -29.09 -2.58 -16.61
CA ALA A 101 -30.09 -1.69 -17.19
C ALA A 101 -30.18 -0.36 -16.42
N ALA A 102 -30.23 -0.42 -15.09
CA ALA A 102 -30.21 0.78 -14.26
C ALA A 102 -28.89 1.56 -14.39
N ALA A 103 -27.75 0.88 -14.51
CA ALA A 103 -26.45 1.52 -14.66
C ALA A 103 -26.30 2.29 -15.98
N ILE A 104 -26.90 1.79 -17.06
CA ILE A 104 -26.92 2.44 -18.38
C ILE A 104 -27.89 3.62 -18.38
N ALA A 105 -29.09 3.45 -17.79
CA ALA A 105 -30.09 4.52 -17.69
C ALA A 105 -29.68 5.64 -16.72
N PHE A 106 -28.71 5.38 -15.83
CA PHE A 106 -28.27 6.34 -14.85
C PHE A 106 -27.59 7.55 -15.49
N GLN A 107 -28.26 8.70 -15.37
CA GLN A 107 -27.68 10.01 -15.64
C GLN A 107 -27.15 10.58 -14.32
N PRO A 108 -25.88 11.03 -14.25
CA PRO A 108 -25.38 11.67 -13.04
C PRO A 108 -26.14 12.98 -12.81
N THR A 109 -27.02 13.00 -11.81
CA THR A 109 -27.70 14.22 -11.37
C THR A 109 -26.83 14.94 -10.33
N GLY A 110 -26.61 16.24 -10.52
CA GLY A 110 -25.95 17.12 -9.54
C GLY A 110 -24.44 17.31 -9.71
N ARG A 111 -23.76 17.60 -8.59
CA ARG A 111 -22.37 18.09 -8.46
C ARG A 111 -21.26 17.22 -9.09
N TRP A 112 -21.62 16.04 -9.61
CA TRP A 112 -20.72 15.06 -10.23
C TRP A 112 -20.87 14.95 -11.75
N ALA A 113 -21.87 15.63 -12.35
CA ALA A 113 -21.81 15.94 -13.77
C ALA A 113 -20.63 16.89 -13.94
N LYS A 114 -19.57 16.46 -14.65
CA LYS A 114 -18.38 17.27 -14.86
C LYS A 114 -18.82 18.68 -15.29
N PRO A 115 -18.54 19.76 -14.52
CA PRO A 115 -18.71 21.09 -15.06
C PRO A 115 -17.85 21.15 -16.32
N ALA A 116 -18.41 21.65 -17.43
CA ALA A 116 -17.61 21.98 -18.60
C ALA A 116 -16.39 22.80 -18.13
N PRO A 117 -15.17 22.54 -18.63
CA PRO A 117 -13.98 23.29 -18.25
C PRO A 117 -14.29 24.78 -18.33
N GLY A 118 -14.09 25.48 -17.20
CA GLY A 118 -14.73 26.76 -16.90
C GLY A 118 -14.66 27.81 -18.00
N VAL A 119 -15.74 27.95 -18.74
CA VAL A 119 -16.18 29.24 -19.27
C VAL A 119 -17.33 29.65 -18.38
N VAL A 120 -17.06 30.59 -17.48
CA VAL A 120 -18.13 31.25 -16.72
C VAL A 120 -18.89 32.10 -17.73
N SER A 121 -20.10 31.66 -18.13
CA SER A 121 -20.92 32.36 -19.14
C SER A 121 -21.38 33.77 -18.74
N ASN A 122 -21.02 34.24 -17.54
CA ASN A 122 -21.55 35.46 -16.93
C ASN A 122 -20.50 36.54 -16.66
N LEU A 123 -19.28 36.44 -17.20
CA LEU A 123 -18.30 37.52 -17.10
C LEU A 123 -18.03 38.11 -18.50
N PRO A 124 -18.34 39.39 -18.75
CA PRO A 124 -17.76 40.09 -19.89
C PRO A 124 -16.24 40.12 -19.72
N THR A 125 -15.51 40.15 -20.84
CA THR A 125 -14.04 40.14 -20.94
C THR A 125 -13.42 41.41 -20.36
N SER A 126 -13.60 41.69 -19.07
CA SER A 126 -13.11 42.91 -18.45
C SER A 126 -11.74 42.66 -17.81
N LYS A 127 -10.71 43.08 -18.54
CA LYS A 127 -9.64 43.99 -18.09
C LYS A 127 -9.03 43.68 -16.71
N GLY A 128 -7.77 43.25 -16.76
CA GLY A 128 -7.00 42.70 -15.65
C GLY A 128 -6.99 43.50 -14.36
N THR A 129 -6.94 42.75 -13.27
CA THR A 129 -6.60 43.26 -11.94
C THR A 129 -5.26 42.65 -11.55
N GLY A 130 -4.22 43.47 -11.68
CA GLY A 130 -2.89 43.19 -11.18
C GLY A 130 -2.93 43.03 -9.65
N ALA A 131 -2.42 41.91 -9.18
CA ALA A 131 -2.12 41.62 -7.79
C ALA A 131 -1.05 40.53 -7.82
N GLY A 132 0.16 40.69 -7.32
CA GLY A 132 0.86 41.78 -6.67
C GLY A 132 2.20 41.14 -6.29
N SER A 133 3.32 41.62 -6.83
CA SER A 133 4.65 41.13 -6.50
C SER A 133 4.96 41.42 -5.04
N THR A 134 4.79 40.45 -4.16
CA THR A 134 5.44 40.49 -2.84
C THR A 134 6.87 40.00 -3.00
N ALA A 135 7.81 40.95 -2.99
CA ALA A 135 9.23 40.71 -2.83
C ALA A 135 9.44 39.95 -1.50
N GLN A 136 9.98 38.74 -1.58
CA GLN A 136 10.41 38.00 -0.40
C GLN A 136 11.82 38.51 -0.04
N GLU A 137 11.90 39.37 0.98
CA GLU A 137 13.19 39.67 1.62
C GLU A 137 13.69 38.39 2.31
N SER A 138 14.87 37.92 1.88
CA SER A 138 15.57 36.80 2.51
C SER A 138 16.32 37.31 3.73
N PRO A 139 16.09 36.79 4.94
CA PRO A 139 16.87 37.18 6.12
C PRO A 139 18.29 36.60 6.03
N GLU A 140 19.27 37.46 6.24
CA GLU A 140 20.69 37.12 6.31
C GLU A 140 20.99 36.57 7.72
N ILE A 141 21.22 35.26 7.84
CA ILE A 141 21.47 34.60 9.13
C ILE A 141 22.96 34.24 9.19
N THR A 142 23.74 34.98 9.98
CA THR A 142 25.14 34.67 10.30
C THR A 142 25.22 33.76 11.53
N PHE A 143 25.78 32.57 11.36
CA PHE A 143 26.12 31.66 12.45
C PHE A 143 27.54 31.93 12.92
N SER A 144 27.71 32.34 14.17
CA SER A 144 29.02 32.45 14.81
C SER A 144 29.43 31.09 15.39
N GLU A 145 30.48 30.52 14.83
CA GLU A 145 31.20 29.35 15.32
C GLU A 145 31.92 29.73 16.63
N MET A 146 31.60 29.04 17.73
CA MET A 146 32.33 29.16 18.98
C MET A 146 33.39 28.06 19.02
N ASP A 147 34.62 28.44 18.70
CA ASP A 147 35.80 27.59 18.87
C ASP A 147 36.18 27.46 20.36
N GLU A 148 36.47 26.20 20.69
CA GLU A 148 37.55 25.69 21.53
C GLU A 148 37.90 26.42 22.84
N ASN A 149 37.76 25.70 23.97
CA ASN A 149 38.66 25.85 25.09
C ASN A 149 39.20 24.49 25.55
N ALA A 150 40.51 24.51 25.78
CA ALA A 150 41.46 23.45 26.10
C ALA A 150 41.22 22.75 27.43
#